data_AF-A0A8C6XIL4-F1
#
_entry.id   AF-A0A8C6XIL4-F1
#
_cell.length_a   1.000
_cell.length_b   1.000
_cell.length_c   1.000
_cell.angle_alpha   90.00
_cell.angle_beta   90.00
_cell.angle_gamma   90.00
#
_symmetry.space_group_name_H-M   'P 1'
#
loop_
_entity.id
_entity.type
_entity.pdbx_description
1 polymer ?
#
loop_
_entity_poly.entity_id
_entity_poly.type
_entity_poly.pdbx_seq_one_letter_code
_entity_poly.pdbx_strand_id
1 'polypeptide(L)'
;NKQKFTIKTISEVPMNFLEEGGLAERFLHIEREQIVRLNSLSFLDPVQYVYNPLDYAWEPHQDYVRKYCHSRKEVLFLGMNPGPFGMAQTGVPFGAVQLVRDWLQISGQVFQPACEHPKRPIRGLECPHTEVSGVYIFFTLLLSLLLFTLLRLIHHLEIIQIFLYI
;
A
#
# COMPACT_ATOMS: atom_id res chain seq x y z
N ASN A 1 25.67 3.57 10.73
CA ASN A 1 24.77 3.42 11.90
C ASN A 1 23.39 3.00 11.43
N LYS A 2 23.16 1.69 11.25
CA LYS A 2 21.84 1.17 10.91
C LYS A 2 21.07 0.97 12.22
N GLN A 3 20.05 1.78 12.47
CA GLN A 3 19.05 1.45 13.50
C GLN A 3 18.38 0.15 13.04
N LYS A 4 18.78 -0.97 13.65
CA LYS A 4 17.97 -2.19 13.63
C LYS A 4 16.68 -1.82 14.37
N PHE A 5 15.62 -1.52 13.62
CA PHE A 5 14.29 -1.44 14.19
C PHE A 5 14.02 -2.80 14.83
N THR A 6 13.95 -2.84 16.16
CA THR A 6 13.70 -4.07 16.89
C THR A 6 12.23 -4.40 16.69
N ILE A 7 11.96 -5.35 15.80
CA ILE A 7 10.61 -5.85 15.55
C ILE A 7 10.27 -6.80 16.70
N LYS A 8 9.42 -6.35 17.61
CA LYS A 8 8.83 -7.20 18.65
C LYS A 8 7.79 -8.12 18.02
N THR A 9 7.87 -9.41 18.32
CA THR A 9 6.88 -10.43 17.91
C THR A 9 5.56 -10.29 18.71
N ILE A 10 4.44 -10.89 18.28
CA ILE A 10 3.16 -10.89 19.01
C ILE A 10 3.32 -11.29 20.48
N SER A 11 4.24 -12.22 20.79
CA SER A 11 4.51 -12.64 22.17
C SER A 11 5.18 -11.57 23.04
N GLU A 12 5.76 -10.54 22.43
CA GLU A 12 6.55 -9.48 23.10
C GLU A 12 5.84 -8.11 23.12
N VAL A 13 4.72 -7.98 22.40
CA VAL A 13 3.88 -6.78 22.42
C VAL A 13 2.73 -7.01 23.39
N PRO A 14 2.54 -6.17 24.42
CA PRO A 14 1.41 -6.31 25.33
C PRO A 14 0.10 -6.29 24.55
N MET A 15 -0.79 -7.27 24.76
CA MET A 15 -2.09 -7.32 24.09
C MET A 15 -2.88 -6.01 24.21
N ASN A 16 -2.76 -5.30 25.33
CA ASN A 16 -3.36 -3.98 25.53
C ASN A 16 -2.90 -2.93 24.50
N PHE A 17 -1.68 -3.02 23.99
CA PHE A 17 -1.16 -2.10 22.97
C PHE A 17 -1.82 -2.33 21.60
N LEU A 18 -2.21 -3.57 21.29
CA LEU A 18 -2.91 -3.92 20.05
C LEU A 18 -4.41 -3.60 20.13
N GLU A 19 -4.99 -3.62 21.33
CA GLU A 19 -6.37 -3.19 21.56
C GLU A 19 -6.52 -1.66 21.59
N GLU A 20 -5.55 -0.94 22.18
CA GLU A 20 -5.49 0.53 22.15
C GLU A 20 -5.09 1.07 20.76
N GLY A 21 -4.22 0.35 20.04
CA GLY A 21 -3.86 0.65 18.66
C GLY A 21 -5.04 0.41 17.72
N GLY A 22 -5.49 1.46 17.03
CA GLY A 22 -6.55 1.36 16.02
C GLY A 22 -6.26 0.30 14.94
N LEU A 23 -7.24 0.05 14.05
CA LEU A 23 -7.16 -0.99 13.02
C LEU A 23 -5.84 -0.95 12.21
N ALA A 24 -5.36 0.25 11.88
CA ALA A 24 -4.10 0.45 11.18
C ALA A 24 -2.88 -0.12 11.93
N GLU A 25 -2.78 0.08 13.25
CA GLU A 25 -1.64 -0.42 14.02
C GLU A 25 -1.66 -1.95 14.15
N ARG A 26 -2.85 -2.55 14.28
CA ARG A 26 -2.99 -4.01 14.22
C ARG A 26 -2.56 -4.58 12.86
N PHE A 27 -2.94 -3.91 11.76
CA PHE A 27 -2.54 -4.31 10.41
C PHE A 27 -1.02 -4.24 10.23
N LEU A 28 -0.41 -3.10 10.58
CA LEU A 28 1.04 -2.90 10.51
C LEU A 28 1.81 -3.88 11.40
N HIS A 29 1.24 -4.26 12.54
CA HIS A 29 1.84 -5.26 13.42
C HIS A 29 1.87 -6.64 12.76
N ILE A 30 0.77 -7.08 12.14
CA ILE A 30 0.72 -8.34 11.39
C ILE A 30 1.78 -8.33 10.27
N GLU A 31 1.90 -7.24 9.52
CA GLU A 31 2.92 -7.14 8.47
C GLU A 31 4.35 -7.22 9.01
N ARG A 32 4.63 -6.58 10.14
CA ARG A 32 5.93 -6.69 10.81
C ARG A 32 6.30 -8.11 11.18
N GLU A 33 5.35 -8.89 11.68
CA GLU A 33 5.60 -10.30 11.94
C GLU A 33 5.90 -11.08 10.66
N GLN A 34 5.16 -10.81 9.58
CA GLN A 34 5.40 -11.45 8.29
C GLN A 34 6.78 -11.08 7.75
N ILE A 35 7.22 -9.83 7.89
CA ILE A 35 8.58 -9.40 7.53
C ILE A 35 9.63 -10.24 8.25
N VAL A 36 9.48 -10.45 9.57
CA VAL A 36 10.43 -11.28 10.34
C VAL A 36 10.49 -12.70 9.81
N ARG A 37 9.33 -13.31 9.54
CA ARG A 37 9.25 -14.68 9.01
C ARG A 37 9.86 -14.78 7.61
N LEU A 38 9.53 -13.84 6.72
CA LEU A 38 10.05 -13.79 5.35
C LEU A 38 11.57 -13.57 5.32
N ASN A 39 12.09 -12.70 6.19
CA ASN A 39 13.52 -12.42 6.28
C ASN A 39 14.34 -13.61 6.82
N SER A 40 13.70 -14.62 7.40
CA SER A 40 14.36 -15.87 7.81
C SER A 40 14.48 -16.91 6.68
N LEU A 41 13.78 -16.70 5.57
CA LEU A 41 13.82 -17.61 4.43
C LEU A 41 15.12 -17.45 3.65
N SER A 42 15.62 -18.57 3.13
CA SER A 42 16.74 -18.61 2.20
C SER A 42 16.25 -19.08 0.84
N PHE A 43 16.70 -18.43 -0.21
CA PHE A 43 16.33 -18.74 -1.59
C PHE A 43 17.54 -19.33 -2.31
N LEU A 44 17.30 -20.40 -3.06
CA LEU A 44 18.31 -21.07 -3.88
C LEU A 44 18.28 -20.53 -5.32
N ASP A 45 19.22 -21.00 -6.14
CA ASP A 45 19.24 -20.71 -7.57
C ASP A 45 17.89 -21.06 -8.24
N PRO A 46 17.41 -20.24 -9.20
CA PRO A 46 18.10 -19.11 -9.84
C PRO A 46 17.89 -17.74 -9.16
N VAL A 47 17.39 -17.69 -7.91
CA VAL A 47 17.07 -16.43 -7.23
C VAL A 47 18.35 -15.74 -6.74
N GLN A 48 18.71 -14.61 -7.38
CA GLN A 48 19.93 -13.86 -7.05
C GLN A 48 19.68 -12.59 -6.21
N TYR A 49 18.47 -12.04 -6.26
CA TYR A 49 18.11 -10.78 -5.59
C TYR A 49 16.71 -10.90 -5.00
N VAL A 50 16.56 -10.52 -3.73
CA VAL A 50 15.29 -10.55 -3.01
C VAL A 50 15.06 -9.18 -2.41
N TYR A 51 13.95 -8.56 -2.77
CA TYR A 51 13.58 -7.21 -2.33
C TYR A 51 12.37 -7.32 -1.42
N ASN A 52 12.45 -6.74 -0.23
CA ASN A 52 11.31 -6.60 0.67
C ASN A 52 10.99 -5.10 0.87
N PRO A 53 10.05 -4.52 0.10
CA PRO A 53 9.71 -3.10 0.24
C PRO A 53 9.10 -2.74 1.59
N LEU A 54 8.57 -3.71 2.33
CA LEU A 54 8.09 -3.45 3.68
C LEU A 54 9.25 -3.26 4.68
N ASP A 55 10.50 -3.55 4.30
CA ASP A 55 11.69 -3.22 5.10
C ASP A 55 12.23 -1.84 4.71
N TYR A 56 12.61 -1.65 3.45
CA TYR A 56 13.30 -0.43 3.02
C TYR A 56 12.36 0.74 2.64
N ALA A 57 11.09 0.49 2.34
CA ALA A 57 10.08 1.53 2.07
C ALA A 57 8.99 1.55 3.16
N TRP A 58 9.38 1.22 4.39
CA TRP A 58 8.46 1.09 5.52
C TRP A 58 7.75 2.40 5.88
N GLU A 59 8.45 3.54 5.85
CA GLU A 59 7.87 4.83 6.21
C GLU A 59 6.66 5.22 5.32
N PRO A 60 6.76 5.25 3.99
CA PRO A 60 5.60 5.55 3.15
C PRO A 60 4.52 4.46 3.24
N HIS A 61 4.90 3.19 3.47
CA HIS A 61 3.93 2.13 3.70
C HIS A 61 3.10 2.36 4.97
N GLN A 62 3.75 2.74 6.09
CA GLN A 62 3.04 3.08 7.33
C GLN A 62 2.14 4.29 7.17
N ASP A 63 2.60 5.33 6.47
CA ASP A 63 1.79 6.51 6.16
C ASP A 63 0.53 6.11 5.39
N TYR A 64 0.67 5.27 4.36
CA TYR A 64 -0.46 4.71 3.61
C TYR A 64 -1.46 3.96 4.49
N VAL A 65 -1.00 3.01 5.31
CA VAL A 65 -1.90 2.21 6.15
C VAL A 65 -2.58 3.08 7.20
N ARG A 66 -1.86 3.99 7.86
CA ARG A 66 -2.45 4.90 8.86
C ARG A 66 -3.50 5.83 8.25
N LYS A 67 -3.23 6.33 7.05
CA LYS A 67 -4.15 7.23 6.33
C LYS A 67 -5.44 6.52 5.92
N TYR A 68 -5.35 5.30 5.37
CA TYR A 68 -6.50 4.65 4.70
C TYR A 68 -7.12 3.47 5.47
N CYS A 69 -6.46 2.94 6.51
CA CYS A 69 -6.92 1.77 7.29
C CYS A 69 -7.48 2.14 8.67
N HIS A 70 -8.23 3.25 8.78
CA HIS A 70 -8.81 3.71 10.06
C HIS A 70 -10.20 3.10 10.37
N SER A 71 -10.75 2.26 9.48
CA SER A 71 -12.09 1.66 9.62
C SER A 71 -12.16 0.29 8.97
N ARG A 72 -13.10 -0.55 9.41
CA ARG A 72 -13.35 -1.87 8.81
C ARG A 72 -13.68 -1.71 7.33
N LYS A 73 -13.15 -2.63 6.51
CA LYS A 73 -13.38 -2.68 5.06
C LYS A 73 -14.23 -3.89 4.72
N GLU A 74 -15.18 -3.72 3.81
CA GLU A 74 -16.02 -4.80 3.30
C GLU A 74 -15.34 -5.56 2.16
N VAL A 75 -14.47 -4.86 1.41
CA VAL A 75 -13.77 -5.38 0.24
C VAL A 75 -12.27 -5.23 0.46
N LEU A 76 -11.52 -6.28 0.12
CA LEU A 76 -10.06 -6.29 0.07
C LEU A 76 -9.61 -6.61 -1.35
N PHE A 77 -8.89 -5.68 -1.98
CA PHE A 77 -8.21 -5.93 -3.25
C PHE A 77 -6.86 -6.57 -2.96
N LEU A 78 -6.60 -7.73 -3.54
CA LEU A 78 -5.37 -8.50 -3.30
C LEU A 78 -4.60 -8.69 -4.62
N GLY A 79 -3.38 -8.16 -4.66
CA GLY A 79 -2.41 -8.45 -5.73
C GLY A 79 -1.55 -9.68 -5.41
N MET A 80 -0.66 -10.03 -6.34
CA MET A 80 0.29 -11.13 -6.12
C MET A 80 1.52 -10.67 -5.32
N ASN A 81 2.31 -9.76 -5.89
CA ASN A 81 3.58 -9.29 -5.33
C ASN A 81 3.97 -7.91 -5.91
N PRO A 82 4.90 -7.19 -5.27
CA PRO A 82 5.35 -5.89 -5.74
C PRO A 82 5.89 -5.89 -7.18
N GLY A 83 5.39 -4.98 -8.01
CA GLY A 83 6.00 -4.63 -9.29
C GLY A 83 7.24 -3.73 -9.10
N PRO A 84 8.22 -3.78 -10.03
CA PRO A 84 9.53 -3.14 -9.86
C PRO A 84 9.50 -1.61 -9.90
N PHE A 85 8.47 -1.00 -10.50
CA PHE A 85 8.33 0.46 -10.59
C PHE A 85 7.13 0.98 -9.78
N GLY A 86 6.38 0.08 -9.13
CA GLY A 86 5.26 0.39 -8.26
C GLY A 86 5.64 0.25 -6.80
N MET A 87 5.05 -0.74 -6.12
CA MET A 87 5.26 -0.99 -4.68
C MET A 87 6.73 -1.20 -4.29
N ALA A 88 7.58 -1.75 -5.18
CA ALA A 88 9.00 -1.85 -4.89
C ALA A 88 9.67 -0.47 -4.74
N GLN A 89 9.14 0.58 -5.35
CA GLN A 89 9.66 1.95 -5.21
C GLN A 89 8.96 2.70 -4.07
N THR A 90 7.69 2.43 -3.84
CA THR A 90 6.83 3.31 -3.03
C THR A 90 6.40 2.73 -1.69
N GLY A 91 6.52 1.41 -1.49
CA GLY A 91 5.93 0.71 -0.35
C GLY A 91 4.40 0.57 -0.41
N VAL A 92 3.72 1.19 -1.38
CA VAL A 92 2.26 1.18 -1.50
C VAL A 92 1.80 0.09 -2.49
N PRO A 93 0.83 -0.77 -2.15
CA PRO A 93 0.27 -1.76 -3.08
C PRO A 93 -0.23 -1.11 -4.37
N PHE A 94 0.13 -1.68 -5.52
CA PHE A 94 -0.15 -1.09 -6.85
C PHE A 94 0.35 0.36 -7.00
N GLY A 95 1.31 0.78 -6.18
CA GLY A 95 1.64 2.18 -5.98
C GLY A 95 2.51 2.76 -7.09
N ALA A 96 1.89 3.14 -8.22
CA ALA A 96 2.54 3.96 -9.22
C ALA A 96 2.93 5.32 -8.62
N VAL A 97 4.20 5.71 -8.76
CA VAL A 97 4.83 6.81 -8.02
C VAL A 97 4.03 8.12 -8.04
N GLN A 98 3.60 8.57 -9.22
CA GLN A 98 2.83 9.81 -9.37
C GLN A 98 1.51 9.75 -8.60
N LEU A 99 0.79 8.62 -8.67
CA LEU A 99 -0.48 8.45 -7.95
C LEU A 99 -0.24 8.38 -6.44
N VAL A 100 0.81 7.72 -5.99
CA VAL A 100 1.16 7.65 -4.57
C VAL A 100 1.50 9.03 -4.00
N ARG A 101 2.37 9.77 -4.69
CA ARG A 101 2.84 11.08 -4.22
C ARG A 101 1.80 12.18 -4.38
N ASP A 102 1.18 12.28 -5.55
CA ASP A 102 0.37 13.45 -5.91
C ASP A 102 -1.10 13.27 -5.54
N TRP A 103 -1.64 12.05 -5.67
CA TRP A 103 -3.06 11.77 -5.42
C TRP A 103 -3.32 11.19 -4.03
N LEU A 104 -2.63 10.10 -3.66
CA LEU A 104 -2.72 9.54 -2.31
C LEU A 104 -2.00 10.41 -1.27
N GLN A 105 -1.10 11.29 -1.71
CA GLN A 105 -0.32 12.18 -0.85
C GLN A 105 0.37 11.41 0.28
N ILE A 106 1.08 10.36 -0.12
CA ILE A 106 1.90 9.55 0.78
C ILE A 106 3.34 10.05 0.73
N SER A 107 3.95 10.13 1.90
CA SER A 107 5.29 10.64 2.11
C SER A 107 6.10 9.72 3.02
N GLY A 108 7.41 9.81 2.95
CA GLY A 108 8.32 9.03 3.78
C GLY A 108 9.62 8.73 3.05
N GLN A 109 10.64 8.35 3.81
CA GLN A 109 11.92 7.96 3.26
C GLN A 109 11.86 6.54 2.70
N VAL A 110 12.46 6.35 1.52
CA VAL A 110 12.70 5.04 0.93
C VAL A 110 14.20 4.81 0.94
N PHE A 111 14.63 3.76 1.63
CA PHE A 111 16.01 3.30 1.71
C PHE A 111 16.33 2.32 0.57
N GLN A 112 17.62 2.08 0.37
CA GLN A 112 18.09 1.06 -0.57
C GLN A 112 18.12 -0.32 0.09
N PRO A 113 17.69 -1.39 -0.61
CA PRO A 113 17.87 -2.75 -0.11
C PRO A 113 19.35 -3.12 -0.05
N ALA A 114 19.70 -4.14 0.73
CA ALA A 114 21.08 -4.51 1.01
C ALA A 114 21.87 -4.95 -0.24
N CYS A 115 21.19 -5.60 -1.20
CA CYS A 115 21.77 -6.04 -2.47
C CYS A 115 20.83 -5.64 -3.60
N GLU A 116 21.28 -4.74 -4.46
CA GLU A 116 20.51 -4.26 -5.61
C GLU A 116 21.01 -4.85 -6.92
N HIS A 117 20.08 -5.30 -7.76
CA HIS A 117 20.38 -5.62 -9.14
C HIS A 117 20.56 -4.30 -9.94
N PRO A 118 21.63 -4.12 -10.72
CA PRO A 118 21.92 -2.86 -11.43
C PRO A 118 20.80 -2.37 -12.37
N LYS A 119 20.06 -3.31 -13.00
CA LYS A 119 18.89 -3.01 -13.85
C LYS A 119 17.56 -2.79 -13.10
N ARG A 120 17.55 -2.86 -11.77
CA ARG A 120 16.37 -2.69 -10.91
C ARG A 120 16.72 -1.85 -9.66
N PRO A 121 17.22 -0.61 -9.83
CA PRO A 121 17.54 0.25 -8.70
C PRO A 121 16.27 0.75 -7.99
N ILE A 122 16.33 0.91 -6.68
CA ILE A 122 15.34 1.61 -5.87
C ILE A 122 15.69 3.10 -5.83
N ARG A 123 14.78 3.91 -6.38
CA ARG A 123 14.84 5.37 -6.44
C ARG A 123 13.74 6.04 -5.61
N GLY A 124 12.92 5.25 -4.92
CA GLY A 124 11.87 5.77 -4.06
C GLY A 124 10.76 6.52 -4.82
N LEU A 125 10.22 7.54 -4.17
CA LEU A 125 9.17 8.42 -4.72
C LEU A 125 9.67 9.36 -5.84
N GLU A 126 10.95 9.26 -6.21
CA GLU A 126 11.58 9.97 -7.32
C GLU A 126 11.82 9.07 -8.53
N CYS A 127 11.38 7.81 -8.48
CA CYS A 127 11.52 6.90 -9.63
C CYS A 127 10.78 7.48 -10.86
N PRO A 128 11.45 7.65 -12.02
CA PRO A 128 10.85 8.27 -13.19
C PRO A 128 9.99 7.30 -14.02
N HIS A 129 10.02 6.00 -13.70
CA HIS A 129 9.28 4.99 -14.44
C HIS A 129 7.86 4.84 -13.88
N THR A 130 6.90 4.65 -14.77
CA THR A 130 5.50 4.43 -14.40
C THR A 130 5.16 2.95 -14.43
N GLU A 131 4.62 2.46 -13.32
CA GLU A 131 4.03 1.12 -13.24
C GLU A 131 2.60 1.13 -13.83
N VAL A 132 2.44 0.56 -15.02
CA VAL A 132 1.15 0.59 -15.76
C VAL A 132 0.04 -0.14 -15.02
N SER A 133 0.36 -1.26 -14.36
CA SER A 133 -0.62 -2.04 -13.59
C SER A 133 -1.26 -1.22 -12.46
N GLY A 134 -0.45 -0.41 -11.79
CA GLY A 134 -0.90 0.52 -10.75
C GLY A 134 -1.84 1.58 -11.31
N VAL A 135 -1.42 2.26 -12.38
CA VAL A 135 -2.25 3.28 -13.04
C VAL A 135 -3.59 2.72 -13.47
N TYR A 136 -3.61 1.52 -14.04
CA TYR A 136 -4.84 0.89 -14.51
C TYR A 136 -5.84 0.66 -13.36
N ILE A 137 -5.40 0.08 -12.23
CA ILE A 137 -6.29 -0.18 -11.10
C ILE A 137 -6.87 1.11 -10.52
N PHE A 138 -6.03 2.12 -10.29
CA PHE A 138 -6.51 3.41 -9.79
C PHE A 138 -7.49 4.09 -10.76
N PHE A 139 -7.22 4.03 -12.05
CA PHE A 139 -8.11 4.57 -13.07
C PHE A 139 -9.45 3.83 -13.11
N THR A 140 -9.44 2.50 -13.09
CA THR A 140 -10.66 1.69 -13.06
C THR A 140 -11.49 1.99 -11.81
N LEU A 141 -10.86 2.09 -10.65
CA LEU A 141 -11.54 2.44 -9.40
C LEU A 141 -12.17 3.83 -9.48
N LEU A 142 -11.42 4.83 -9.94
CA LEU A 142 -11.93 6.20 -10.10
C LEU A 142 -13.13 6.25 -11.06
N LEU A 143 -13.03 5.59 -12.21
CA LEU A 143 -14.11 5.56 -13.20
C LEU A 143 -15.36 4.87 -12.64
N SER A 144 -15.19 3.77 -11.90
CA SER A 144 -16.31 3.06 -11.27
C SER A 144 -17.03 3.93 -10.22
N LEU A 145 -16.29 4.69 -9.42
CA LEU A 145 -16.84 5.63 -8.43
C LEU A 145 -17.60 6.80 -9.08
N LEU A 146 -17.04 7.37 -10.15
CA LEU A 146 -17.68 8.43 -10.92
C LEU A 146 -18.97 7.95 -11.56
N LEU A 147 -18.96 6.75 -12.18
CA LEU A 147 -20.14 6.15 -12.78
C LEU A 147 -21.22 5.90 -11.74
N PHE A 148 -20.88 5.32 -10.59
CA PHE A 148 -21.84 5.06 -9.52
C PHE A 148 -22.46 6.35 -8.98
N THR A 149 -21.65 7.40 -8.81
CA THR A 149 -22.11 8.70 -8.33
C THR A 149 -23.04 9.37 -9.36
N LEU A 150 -22.71 9.29 -10.65
CA LEU A 150 -23.55 9.80 -11.73
C LEU A 150 -24.90 9.07 -11.79
N LEU A 151 -24.90 7.74 -11.73
CA LEU A 151 -26.13 6.93 -11.71
C LEU A 151 -27.01 7.28 -10.51
N ARG A 152 -26.41 7.48 -9.33
CA ARG A 152 -27.14 7.90 -8.13
C ARG A 152 -27.74 9.29 -8.27
N LEU A 153 -27.04 10.22 -8.92
CA LEU A 153 -27.54 11.57 -9.19
C LEU A 153 -28.72 11.53 -10.16
N ILE A 154 -28.61 10.77 -11.26
CA ILE A 154 -29.69 10.60 -12.25
C ILE A 154 -30.94 10.03 -11.57
N HIS A 155 -30.79 8.95 -10.81
CA HIS A 155 -31.91 8.36 -10.07
C HIS A 155 -32.57 9.35 -9.08
N HIS A 156 -31.77 10.19 -8.42
CA HIS A 156 -32.31 11.21 -7.51
C HIS A 156 -33.07 12.33 -8.27
N LEU A 157 -32.61 12.71 -9.46
CA LEU A 157 -33.29 13.69 -10.31
C LEU A 157 -34.61 13.13 -10.88
N GLU A 158 -34.63 11.87 -11.31
CA GLU A 158 -35.85 11.19 -11.77
C GLU A 158 -36.90 11.12 -10.66
N ILE A 159 -36.50 10.79 -9.42
CA ILE A 159 -37.39 10.83 -8.26
C ILE A 159 -37.98 12.23 -8.06
N ILE A 160 -37.14 13.27 -8.07
CA ILE A 160 -37.61 14.67 -7.89
C ILE A 160 -38.60 15.04 -9.00
N GLN A 161 -38.32 14.66 -10.25
CA GLN A 161 -39.20 14.96 -11.37
C GLN A 161 -40.56 14.25 -11.24
N ILE A 162 -40.60 13.00 -10.74
CA ILE A 162 -41.85 12.31 -10.41
C ILE A 162 -42.65 13.10 -9.36
N PHE A 163 -42.00 13.59 -8.31
CA PHE A 163 -42.67 14.38 -7.26
C PHE A 163 -43.15 15.76 -7.72
N LEU A 164 -42.51 16.38 -8.73
CA LEU A 164 -42.94 17.67 -9.29
C LEU A 164 -44.14 17.53 -10.25
N TYR A 165 -44.44 16.32 -10.72
CA TYR A 165 -45.52 16.02 -11.66
C TYR A 165 -46.76 15.37 -11.00
N ILE A 166 -46.75 15.19 -9.67
CA ILE A 166 -47.89 14.75 -8.84
C ILE A 166 -48.40 15.96 -8.05
#